data_AF-A0A2W4Q4H5-F1
#
_entry.id   AF-A0A2W4Q4H5-F1
#
_cell.length_a   1.000
_cell.length_b   1.000
_cell.length_c   1.000
_cell.angle_alpha   90.00
_cell.angle_beta   90.00
_cell.angle_gamma   90.00
#
_symmetry.space_group_name_H-M   'P 1'
#
loop_
_entity.id
_entity.type
_entity.pdbx_description
1 polymer ?
#
loop_
_entity_poly.entity_id
_entity_poly.type
_entity_poly.pdbx_seq_one_letter_code
_entity_poly.pdbx_strand_id
1 'polypeptide(L)'
;MLRAVPLSRLSGSPALARALARHGLLCIPEEEELPPIIARRDALLAQSAPLPEDPLAALAREPALLAAHLEVNPPPPPAPRGRPDAARLTARQKLEDAHSLDEALQWLTAEERVQVASDAPMLRRLAALAQN
;
A
#
# COMPACT_ATOMS: atom_id res chain seq x y z
N MET A 1 -18.36 -43.39 14.07
CA MET A 1 -17.96 -42.30 15.00
C MET A 1 -16.63 -42.57 15.72
N LEU A 2 -16.37 -43.78 16.25
CA LEU A 2 -15.17 -44.08 17.06
C LEU A 2 -13.80 -43.83 16.38
N ARG A 3 -13.70 -43.93 15.04
CA ARG A 3 -12.46 -43.65 14.30
C ARG A 3 -12.28 -42.20 13.86
N ALA A 4 -13.32 -41.37 13.94
CA ALA A 4 -13.28 -39.99 13.44
C ALA A 4 -12.44 -39.07 14.33
N VAL A 5 -12.54 -39.25 15.65
CA VAL A 5 -11.80 -38.46 16.65
C VAL A 5 -10.27 -38.63 16.55
N PRO A 6 -9.71 -39.86 16.48
CA PRO A 6 -8.27 -40.02 16.33
C PRO A 6 -7.76 -39.53 14.97
N LEU A 7 -8.49 -39.77 13.88
CA LEU A 7 -8.12 -39.28 12.55
C LEU A 7 -8.11 -37.75 12.47
N SER A 8 -9.10 -37.08 13.08
CA SER A 8 -9.13 -35.62 13.17
C SER A 8 -7.90 -35.07 13.90
N ARG A 9 -7.54 -35.66 15.05
CA ARG A 9 -6.36 -35.25 15.82
C ARG A 9 -5.05 -35.47 15.07
N LEU A 10 -4.93 -36.56 14.30
CA LEU A 10 -3.76 -36.81 13.45
C LEU A 10 -3.66 -35.79 12.31
N SER A 11 -4.77 -35.51 11.60
CA SER A 11 -4.79 -34.57 10.47
C SER A 11 -4.48 -33.12 10.88
N GLY A 12 -4.80 -32.72 12.12
CA GLY A 12 -4.51 -31.39 12.64
C GLY A 12 -3.18 -31.25 13.39
N SER A 13 -2.35 -32.30 13.44
CA SER A 13 -1.10 -32.30 14.22
C SER A 13 0.04 -31.58 13.46
N PRO A 14 0.60 -30.47 13.98
CA PRO A 14 1.74 -29.79 13.37
C PRO A 14 3.01 -30.65 13.32
N ALA A 15 3.14 -31.59 14.26
CA ALA A 15 4.27 -32.53 14.27
C ALA A 15 4.16 -33.53 13.12
N LEU A 16 2.97 -34.06 12.85
CA LEU A 16 2.73 -34.96 11.72
C LEU A 16 2.90 -34.21 10.39
N ALA A 17 2.34 -33.01 10.28
CA ALA A 17 2.48 -32.16 9.11
C ALA A 17 3.96 -31.89 8.78
N ARG A 18 4.78 -31.50 9.78
CA ARG A 18 6.23 -31.31 9.58
C ARG A 18 6.97 -32.60 9.24
N ALA A 19 6.58 -33.74 9.80
CA ALA A 19 7.18 -35.03 9.46
C ALA A 19 6.88 -35.43 8.01
N LEU A 20 5.64 -35.22 7.55
CA LEU A 20 5.23 -35.45 6.17
C LEU A 20 5.92 -34.46 5.20
N ALA A 21 6.02 -33.19 5.57
CA ALA A 21 6.71 -32.17 4.79
C ALA A 21 8.20 -32.47 4.58
N ARG A 22 8.88 -33.03 5.59
CA ARG A 22 10.27 -33.52 5.45
C ARG A 22 10.43 -34.64 4.41
N HIS A 23 9.34 -35.30 4.05
CA HIS A 23 9.28 -36.32 3.02
C HIS A 23 8.64 -35.81 1.71
N GLY A 24 8.48 -34.49 1.54
CA GLY A 24 7.87 -33.88 0.35
C GLY A 24 6.35 -34.10 0.23
N LEU A 25 5.69 -34.53 1.31
CA LEU A 25 4.25 -34.71 1.35
C LEU A 25 3.59 -33.49 1.99
N LEU A 26 2.49 -33.03 1.37
CA LEU A 26 1.73 -31.85 1.81
C LEU A 26 2.53 -30.53 1.74
N CYS A 27 3.64 -30.49 0.99
CA CYS A 27 4.33 -29.25 0.62
C CYS A 27 3.71 -28.68 -0.65
N ILE A 28 3.69 -27.35 -0.75
CA ILE A 28 3.43 -26.67 -2.02
C ILE A 28 4.76 -26.33 -2.72
N PRO A 29 4.77 -26.21 -4.05
CA PRO A 29 6.00 -25.91 -4.79
C PRO A 29 6.76 -24.67 -4.27
N GLU A 30 6.03 -23.65 -3.83
CA GLU A 30 6.58 -22.39 -3.31
C GLU A 30 7.32 -22.54 -1.96
N GLU A 31 7.06 -23.62 -1.21
CA GLU A 31 7.75 -23.95 0.04
C GLU A 31 9.04 -24.77 -0.21
N GLU A 32 9.12 -25.49 -1.32
CA GLU A 32 10.29 -26.27 -1.71
C GLU A 32 11.31 -25.40 -2.46
N GLU A 33 10.82 -24.55 -3.37
CA GLU A 33 11.64 -23.65 -4.16
C GLU A 33 11.02 -22.25 -4.16
N LEU A 34 11.78 -21.28 -3.65
CA LEU A 34 11.35 -19.88 -3.64
C LEU A 34 11.17 -19.43 -5.11
N PRO A 35 9.97 -18.95 -5.50
CA PRO A 35 9.75 -18.53 -6.88
C PRO A 35 10.77 -17.47 -7.31
N PRO A 36 11.37 -17.56 -8.51
CA PRO A 36 12.41 -16.61 -8.95
C PRO A 36 11.97 -15.15 -8.91
N ILE A 37 10.66 -14.88 -9.08
CA ILE A 37 10.09 -13.53 -8.97
C ILE A 37 10.22 -12.95 -7.55
N ILE A 38 10.11 -13.80 -6.51
CA ILE A 38 10.26 -13.37 -5.12
C ILE A 38 11.73 -13.06 -4.82
N ALA A 39 12.65 -13.93 -5.24
CA ALA A 39 14.08 -13.67 -5.14
C ALA A 39 14.48 -12.38 -5.88
N ARG A 40 13.90 -12.13 -7.07
CA ARG A 40 14.13 -10.91 -7.84
C ARG A 40 13.56 -9.67 -7.13
N ARG A 41 12.36 -9.74 -6.57
CA ARG A 41 11.76 -8.67 -5.76
C ARG A 41 12.69 -8.30 -4.61
N ASP A 42 13.17 -9.30 -3.86
CA ASP A 42 14.01 -9.06 -2.68
C ASP A 42 15.36 -8.46 -3.07
N ALA A 43 15.95 -8.91 -4.18
CA ALA A 43 17.17 -8.31 -4.73
C ALA A 43 16.96 -6.85 -5.16
N LEU A 44 15.80 -6.51 -5.74
CA LEU A 44 15.46 -5.14 -6.11
C LEU A 44 15.23 -4.26 -4.87
N LEU A 45 14.52 -4.77 -3.86
CA LEU A 45 14.30 -4.05 -2.60
C LEU A 45 15.62 -3.78 -1.88
N ALA A 46 16.54 -4.75 -1.84
CA ALA A 46 17.86 -4.58 -1.24
C ALA A 46 18.74 -3.53 -1.95
N GLN A 47 18.49 -3.29 -3.23
CA GLN A 47 19.19 -2.27 -4.03
C GLN A 47 18.47 -0.91 -4.04
N SER A 48 17.23 -0.86 -3.54
CA SER A 48 16.42 0.35 -3.55
C SER A 48 16.87 1.34 -2.48
N ALA A 49 16.72 2.63 -2.78
CA ALA A 49 16.93 3.67 -1.78
C ALA A 49 15.89 3.51 -0.65
N PRO A 50 16.22 3.94 0.58
CA PRO A 50 15.24 3.97 1.66
C PRO A 50 14.03 4.82 1.26
N LEU A 51 12.85 4.40 1.71
CA LEU A 51 11.63 5.17 1.50
C LEU A 51 11.73 6.53 2.19
N PRO A 52 11.15 7.58 1.61
CA PRO A 52 11.09 8.89 2.26
C PRO A 52 10.24 8.82 3.54
N GLU A 53 10.58 9.64 4.54
CA GLU A 53 9.82 9.73 5.79
C GLU A 53 8.38 10.21 5.56
N ASP A 54 8.20 11.21 4.68
CA ASP A 54 6.90 11.66 4.21
C ASP A 54 6.79 11.45 2.68
N PRO A 55 6.06 10.42 2.23
CA PRO A 55 5.86 10.15 0.80
C PRO A 55 5.13 11.25 0.04
N LEU A 56 4.20 11.98 0.68
CA LEU A 56 3.50 13.08 0.03
C LEU A 56 4.42 14.30 -0.14
N ALA A 57 5.28 14.56 0.83
CA ALA A 57 6.30 15.60 0.70
C ALA A 57 7.29 15.27 -0.42
N ALA A 58 7.71 14.01 -0.54
CA ALA A 58 8.57 13.55 -1.64
C ALA A 58 7.88 13.71 -3.00
N LEU A 59 6.63 13.26 -3.12
CA LEU A 59 5.82 13.44 -4.33
C LEU A 59 5.63 14.92 -4.71
N ALA A 60 5.44 15.80 -3.73
CA ALA A 60 5.27 17.22 -3.97
C ALA A 60 6.56 17.92 -4.43
N ARG A 61 7.72 17.47 -3.94
CA ARG A 61 9.04 18.10 -4.19
C ARG A 61 9.77 17.54 -5.41
N GLU A 62 9.47 16.32 -5.83
CA GLU A 62 10.16 15.64 -6.93
C GLU A 62 9.24 15.48 -8.16
N PRO A 63 9.38 16.33 -9.20
CA PRO A 63 8.50 16.31 -10.36
C PRO A 63 8.49 14.97 -11.11
N ALA A 64 9.63 14.27 -11.15
CA ALA A 64 9.73 12.96 -11.78
C ALA A 64 8.94 11.89 -11.01
N LEU A 65 8.99 11.93 -9.68
CA LEU A 65 8.23 11.01 -8.82
C LEU A 65 6.72 11.28 -8.93
N LEU A 66 6.33 12.56 -8.94
CA LEU A 66 4.94 12.97 -9.17
C LEU A 66 4.41 12.45 -10.52
N ALA A 67 5.18 12.66 -11.59
CA ALA A 67 4.79 12.21 -12.93
C ALA A 67 4.60 10.69 -12.98
N ALA A 68 5.58 9.93 -12.47
CA ALA A 68 5.49 8.47 -12.41
C ALA A 68 4.29 7.99 -11.58
N HIS A 69 4.02 8.63 -10.44
CA HIS A 69 2.85 8.30 -9.61
C HIS A 69 1.53 8.57 -10.35
N LEU A 70 1.42 9.70 -11.04
CA LEU A 70 0.20 10.05 -11.78
C LEU A 70 -0.06 9.15 -12.98
N GLU A 71 0.98 8.58 -13.61
CA GLU A 71 0.83 7.62 -14.71
C GLU A 71 0.23 6.29 -14.26
N VAL A 72 0.55 5.85 -13.04
CA VAL A 72 0.10 4.55 -12.51
C VAL A 72 -1.13 4.66 -11.61
N ASN A 73 -1.64 5.87 -11.37
CA ASN A 73 -2.76 6.13 -10.47
C ASN A 73 -4.07 6.32 -11.24
N PRO A 74 -4.93 5.28 -11.31
CA PRO A 74 -6.22 5.40 -11.98
C PRO A 74 -7.13 6.39 -11.23
N PRO A 75 -8.02 7.12 -11.94
CA PRO A 75 -8.95 8.02 -11.27
C PRO A 75 -9.88 7.24 -10.32
N PRO A 76 -10.25 7.83 -9.16
CA PRO A 76 -11.16 7.18 -8.23
C PRO A 76 -12.54 6.96 -8.88
N PRO A 77 -13.28 5.93 -8.44
CA PRO A 77 -14.63 5.69 -8.92
C PRO A 77 -15.54 6.91 -8.62
N PRO A 78 -16.57 7.16 -9.45
CA PRO A 78 -17.47 8.28 -9.23
C PRO A 78 -18.18 8.14 -7.89
N ALA A 79 -18.24 9.26 -7.15
CA ALA A 79 -18.86 9.27 -5.83
C ALA A 79 -20.37 8.95 -5.92
N PRO A 80 -20.90 8.13 -5.00
CA PRO A 80 -22.33 7.89 -4.92
C PRO A 80 -23.10 9.19 -4.65
N ARG A 81 -24.18 9.41 -5.41
CA ARG A 81 -25.02 10.60 -5.26
C ARG A 81 -25.58 10.69 -3.84
N GLY A 82 -25.46 11.88 -3.22
CA GLY A 82 -25.96 12.14 -1.87
C GLY A 82 -25.14 11.51 -0.74
N ARG A 83 -23.98 10.91 -1.05
CA ARG A 83 -23.07 10.32 -0.06
C ARG A 83 -21.66 10.88 -0.28
N PRO A 84 -21.44 12.16 0.06
CA PRO A 84 -20.13 12.77 -0.08
C PRO A 84 -19.11 12.11 0.86
N ASP A 85 -17.88 11.94 0.38
CA ASP A 85 -16.74 11.57 1.20
C ASP A 85 -16.23 12.81 1.96
N ALA A 86 -16.37 12.81 3.28
CA ALA A 86 -15.99 13.94 4.11
C ALA A 86 -14.48 14.21 4.03
N ALA A 87 -13.64 13.17 4.11
CA ALA A 87 -12.19 13.31 4.06
C ALA A 87 -11.73 13.88 2.71
N ARG A 88 -12.35 13.45 1.60
CA ARG A 88 -12.04 14.02 0.29
C ARG A 88 -12.38 15.52 0.20
N LEU A 89 -13.54 15.91 0.76
CA LEU A 89 -13.97 17.30 0.76
C LEU A 89 -13.10 18.19 1.64
N THR A 90 -12.79 17.76 2.85
CA THR A 90 -11.98 18.52 3.80
C THR A 90 -10.53 18.59 3.36
N ALA A 91 -9.95 17.51 2.82
CA ALA A 91 -8.61 17.50 2.24
C ALA A 91 -8.47 18.57 1.15
N ARG A 92 -9.42 18.60 0.21
CA ARG A 92 -9.42 19.59 -0.88
C ARG A 92 -9.49 21.01 -0.33
N GLN A 93 -10.37 21.28 0.63
CA GLN A 93 -10.49 22.61 1.23
C GLN A 93 -9.19 23.04 1.93
N LYS A 94 -8.59 22.15 2.73
CA LYS A 94 -7.30 22.39 3.40
C LYS A 94 -6.17 22.69 2.42
N LEU A 95 -6.11 22.00 1.29
CA LEU A 95 -5.11 22.27 0.24
C LEU A 95 -5.30 23.63 -0.42
N GLU A 96 -6.54 24.09 -0.58
CA GLU A 96 -6.80 25.42 -1.12
C GLU A 96 -6.43 26.53 -0.13
N ASP A 97 -6.72 26.31 1.16
CA ASP A 97 -6.46 27.28 2.23
C ASP A 97 -4.97 27.35 2.62
N ALA A 98 -4.20 26.29 2.37
CA ALA A 98 -2.78 26.25 2.71
C ALA A 98 -1.94 27.18 1.81
N HIS A 99 -0.99 27.87 2.43
CA HIS A 99 -0.04 28.75 1.76
C HIS A 99 1.33 28.10 1.54
N SER A 100 1.61 26.98 2.21
CA SER A 100 2.86 26.23 2.05
C SER A 100 2.64 24.72 2.10
N LEU A 101 3.60 23.96 1.58
CA LEU A 101 3.56 22.50 1.64
C LEU A 101 3.51 22.00 3.09
N ASP A 102 4.34 22.56 3.98
CA ASP A 102 4.43 22.09 5.36
C ASP A 102 3.13 22.33 6.13
N GLU A 103 2.47 23.48 5.90
CA GLU A 103 1.16 23.79 6.47
C GLU A 103 0.08 22.79 6.01
N ALA A 104 0.02 22.51 4.70
CA ALA A 104 -0.90 21.50 4.18
C ALA A 104 -0.65 20.13 4.83
N LEU A 105 0.61 19.68 4.89
CA LEU A 105 0.95 18.37 5.47
C LEU A 105 0.64 18.27 6.96
N GLN A 106 0.74 19.38 7.70
CA GLN A 106 0.37 19.45 9.13
C GLN A 106 -1.13 19.37 9.36
N TRP A 107 -1.96 19.90 8.45
CA TRP A 107 -3.41 19.91 8.60
C TRP A 107 -4.09 18.62 8.15
N LEU A 108 -3.48 17.90 7.21
CA LEU A 108 -4.06 16.69 6.63
C LEU A 108 -4.01 15.51 7.61
N THR A 109 -5.17 14.88 7.84
CA THR A 109 -5.26 13.62 8.58
C THR A 109 -4.76 12.44 7.75
N ALA A 110 -4.51 11.29 8.37
CA ALA A 110 -4.10 10.09 7.65
C ALA A 110 -5.08 9.68 6.54
N GLU A 111 -6.39 9.80 6.78
CA GLU A 111 -7.43 9.50 5.78
C GLU A 111 -7.43 10.51 4.63
N GLU A 112 -7.31 11.81 4.95
CA GLU A 112 -7.23 12.88 3.95
C GLU A 112 -5.98 12.74 3.07
N ARG A 113 -4.85 12.31 3.65
CA ARG A 113 -3.60 12.06 2.90
C ARG A 113 -3.78 10.96 1.84
N VAL A 114 -4.58 9.92 2.12
CA VAL A 114 -4.92 8.88 1.13
C VAL A 114 -5.77 9.47 0.00
N GLN A 115 -6.72 10.36 0.33
CA GLN A 115 -7.55 11.04 -0.67
C GLN A 115 -6.68 11.94 -1.58
N VAL A 116 -5.72 12.66 -1.01
CA VAL A 116 -4.78 13.47 -1.79
C VAL A 116 -3.94 12.57 -2.69
N ALA A 117 -3.31 11.52 -2.14
CA ALA A 117 -2.47 10.60 -2.91
C ALA A 117 -3.19 9.89 -4.08
N SER A 118 -4.51 9.73 -4.01
CA SER A 118 -5.32 9.07 -5.04
C SER A 118 -5.97 10.03 -6.04
N ASP A 119 -5.89 11.34 -5.83
CA ASP A 119 -6.57 12.35 -6.67
C ASP A 119 -5.53 13.25 -7.36
N ALA A 120 -5.42 13.08 -8.68
CA ALA A 120 -4.43 13.81 -9.48
C ALA A 120 -4.52 15.34 -9.35
N PRO A 121 -5.71 15.98 -9.39
CA PRO A 121 -5.84 17.41 -9.08
C PRO A 121 -5.28 17.81 -7.71
N MET A 122 -5.62 17.08 -6.65
CA MET A 122 -5.14 17.41 -5.29
C MET A 122 -3.63 17.24 -5.16
N LEU A 123 -3.05 16.17 -5.73
CA LEU A 123 -1.59 15.99 -5.76
C LEU A 123 -0.87 17.12 -6.51
N ARG A 124 -1.42 17.59 -7.63
CA ARG A 124 -0.85 18.73 -8.36
C ARG A 124 -0.94 20.03 -7.55
N ARG A 125 -2.05 20.25 -6.83
CA ARG A 125 -2.19 21.42 -5.93
C ARG A 125 -1.16 21.37 -4.82
N LEU A 126 -0.98 20.21 -4.20
CA LEU A 126 0.05 19.99 -3.17
C LEU A 126 1.46 20.25 -3.72
N ALA A 127 1.78 19.76 -4.92
CA ALA A 127 3.08 20.02 -5.55
C ALA A 127 3.30 21.51 -5.89
N ALA A 128 2.25 22.25 -6.23
CA ALA A 128 2.35 23.70 -6.44
C ALA A 128 2.69 24.44 -5.14
N LEU A 129 2.25 23.96 -3.98
CA LEU A 129 2.60 24.53 -2.67
C LEU A 129 4.07 24.31 -2.29
N ALA A 130 4.78 23.40 -2.96
CA ALA A 130 6.21 23.18 -2.75
C ALA A 130 7.10 24.16 -3.54
N GLN A 131 6.51 24.89 -4.50
CA GLN A 131 7.20 25.80 -5.42
C GLN A 131 7.08 27.27 -5.00
N ASN A 132 6.17 27.57 -4.07
CA ASN A 132 5.96 28.89 -3.45
C ASN A 132 6.79 29.01 -2.17
#